data_AF-A0A535WX41-F1
#
_entry.id   AF-A0A535WX41-F1
#
_cell.length_a   1.000
_cell.length_b   1.000
_cell.length_c   1.000
_cell.angle_alpha   90.00
_cell.angle_beta   90.00
_cell.angle_gamma   90.00
#
_symmetry.space_group_name_H-M   'P 1'
#
loop_
_entity.id
_entity.type
_entity.pdbx_description
1 polymer ?
#
loop_
_entity_poly.entity_id
_entity_poly.type
_entity_poly.pdbx_seq_one_letter_code
_entity_poly.pdbx_strand_id
1 'polypeptide(L)'
;MGARAGRSVAPRHDHPRSQLAQPVQGAGPRERPRQRRGRRAACLIALLEREVKLGAGPAFHLPDLAGVIEGVAVAPPETVRMETVYYDTPDLRLARWGVSLRRRAGEGWTLKLAPPPSTPGKPGVVLERDELTFQGSATKPPEAALEVVRAYVRKAELVPVARLSTVRRRVRLVDATGTRVAEVVDDEVSVRDGRRVAARFREIEVEVPSSNGVEGADGTEGIIAPLVMRLRGAGAGAPDPTPKHIRALGPRAIEPPEVSPQPLAPDAGAKDVIKNAVAESVAALLHHDPLVRTGRDPEAVHQARVATRKLR
;
A
#
# COMPACT_ATOMS: atom_id res chain seq x y z
N MET A 1 13.53 78.26 -58.16
CA MET A 1 14.99 78.07 -58.17
C MET A 1 15.21 76.56 -58.26
N GLY A 2 15.38 75.96 -59.44
CA GLY A 2 16.66 75.82 -60.19
C GLY A 2 17.48 74.68 -59.56
N ALA A 3 17.84 73.54 -60.16
CA ALA A 3 18.22 73.18 -61.54
C ALA A 3 17.88 71.66 -61.79
N ARG A 4 17.45 71.20 -62.98
CA ARG A 4 18.22 70.72 -64.17
C ARG A 4 19.47 69.90 -63.81
N ALA A 5 19.87 68.81 -64.48
CA ALA A 5 19.40 67.98 -65.59
C ALA A 5 20.41 66.81 -65.71
N GLY A 6 20.13 65.74 -66.47
CA GLY A 6 21.20 64.94 -67.07
C GLY A 6 20.93 63.44 -67.24
N ARG A 7 20.60 63.05 -68.48
CA ARG A 7 20.61 61.67 -69.00
C ARG A 7 22.05 61.15 -69.16
N SER A 8 22.26 59.83 -69.07
CA SER A 8 23.22 59.13 -69.94
C SER A 8 22.90 57.64 -70.06
N VAL A 9 23.28 57.09 -71.21
CA VAL A 9 22.97 55.77 -71.79
C VAL A 9 24.11 54.77 -71.51
N ALA A 10 23.77 53.48 -71.55
CA ALA A 10 24.54 52.26 -71.21
C ALA A 10 25.91 52.07 -71.91
N PRO A 11 26.68 51.04 -71.48
CA PRO A 11 26.64 49.79 -72.26
C PRO A 11 26.65 48.48 -71.42
N ARG A 12 26.35 47.37 -72.13
CA ARG A 12 26.20 45.98 -71.71
C ARG A 12 27.56 45.25 -71.59
N HIS A 13 27.65 44.24 -70.70
CA HIS A 13 28.32 42.96 -70.95
C HIS A 13 27.88 41.86 -69.97
N ASP A 14 28.00 40.61 -70.42
CA ASP A 14 27.34 39.33 -70.08
C ASP A 14 27.60 38.72 -68.66
N HIS A 15 26.55 38.23 -67.95
CA HIS A 15 26.15 36.81 -67.63
C HIS A 15 26.98 36.08 -66.55
N PRO A 16 26.47 35.05 -65.79
CA PRO A 16 25.11 34.48 -65.70
C PRO A 16 24.57 34.23 -64.25
N ARG A 17 23.26 33.97 -64.18
CA ARG A 17 22.47 33.20 -63.17
C ARG A 17 23.03 33.02 -61.75
N SER A 18 22.41 33.70 -60.78
CA SER A 18 22.30 33.23 -59.39
C SER A 18 20.84 33.29 -58.92
N GLN A 19 20.42 32.23 -58.24
CA GLN A 19 19.06 31.97 -57.80
C GLN A 19 18.61 32.96 -56.72
N LEU A 20 17.35 33.39 -56.83
CA LEU A 20 16.66 34.28 -55.90
C LEU A 20 16.65 33.74 -54.46
N ALA A 21 17.12 34.59 -53.54
CA ALA A 21 16.91 34.47 -52.11
C ALA A 21 15.45 34.81 -51.75
N GLN A 22 14.85 34.01 -50.86
CA GLN A 22 13.63 34.36 -50.13
C GLN A 22 13.99 34.88 -48.72
N PRO A 23 13.20 35.80 -48.15
CA PRO A 23 13.55 36.51 -46.92
C PRO A 23 13.29 35.69 -45.66
N VAL A 24 14.15 35.95 -44.67
CA VAL A 24 14.16 35.40 -43.32
C VAL A 24 12.91 35.85 -42.56
N GLN A 25 12.07 34.91 -42.14
CA GLN A 25 11.00 35.12 -41.16
C GLN A 25 11.44 34.65 -39.77
N GLY A 26 10.95 35.37 -38.76
CA GLY A 26 11.52 35.45 -37.42
C GLY A 26 11.51 34.15 -36.62
N ALA A 27 12.59 33.96 -35.87
CA ALA A 27 12.69 32.97 -34.83
C ALA A 27 11.80 33.36 -33.63
N GLY A 28 10.58 32.83 -33.58
CA GLY A 28 9.80 32.75 -32.34
C GLY A 28 10.52 31.86 -31.33
N PRO A 29 10.44 32.13 -30.02
CA PRO A 29 11.08 31.31 -29.01
C PRO A 29 10.44 29.91 -29.05
N ARG A 30 11.25 28.90 -29.43
CA ARG A 30 10.88 27.49 -29.33
C ARG A 30 10.63 27.17 -27.86
N GLU A 31 9.37 27.03 -27.47
CA GLU A 31 9.01 26.39 -26.21
C GLU A 31 9.60 24.98 -26.20
N ARG A 32 10.60 24.78 -25.35
CA ARG A 32 11.12 23.46 -25.06
C ARG A 32 9.98 22.64 -24.44
N PRO A 33 9.75 21.39 -24.85
CA PRO A 33 8.76 20.55 -24.19
C PRO A 33 9.17 20.45 -22.72
N ARG A 34 8.30 20.95 -21.83
CA ARG A 34 8.43 20.75 -20.39
C ARG A 34 8.37 19.25 -20.16
N GLN A 35 9.53 18.62 -20.06
CA GLN A 35 9.69 17.29 -19.49
C GLN A 35 9.06 17.37 -18.11
N ARG A 36 7.82 16.84 -17.99
CA ARG A 36 7.25 16.50 -16.69
C ARG A 36 8.18 15.46 -16.11
N ARG A 37 9.18 15.90 -15.34
CA ARG A 37 9.88 15.04 -14.40
C ARG A 37 8.79 14.50 -13.49
N GLY A 38 8.31 13.29 -13.78
CA GLY A 38 7.50 12.53 -12.87
C GLY A 38 8.29 12.46 -11.58
N ARG A 39 7.84 13.20 -10.56
CA ARG A 39 8.25 12.92 -9.19
C ARG A 39 7.67 11.54 -8.91
N ARG A 40 8.44 10.49 -9.20
CA ARG A 40 8.19 9.18 -8.62
C ARG A 40 8.09 9.42 -7.12
N ALA A 41 6.91 9.17 -6.55
CA ALA A 41 6.74 9.08 -5.13
C ALA A 41 7.91 8.27 -4.57
N ALA A 42 8.68 8.84 -3.64
CA ALA A 42 9.70 8.08 -2.93
C ALA A 42 8.98 7.15 -1.94
N CYS A 43 8.35 6.11 -2.48
CA CYS A 43 8.02 4.89 -1.76
C CYS A 43 9.37 4.29 -1.36
N LEU A 44 9.70 4.37 -0.09
CA LEU A 44 11.05 4.06 0.34
C LEU A 44 11.30 2.55 0.37
N ILE A 45 10.31 1.74 0.74
CA ILE A 45 10.48 0.28 0.86
C ILE A 45 9.10 -0.41 0.67
N ALA A 46 9.06 -1.51 -0.08
CA ALA A 46 8.05 -2.56 0.12
C ALA A 46 8.68 -3.73 0.86
N LEU A 47 8.05 -4.12 1.96
CA LEU A 47 8.35 -5.36 2.65
C LEU A 47 7.13 -6.26 2.47
N LEU A 48 7.37 -7.45 1.91
CA LEU A 48 6.44 -8.56 2.05
C LEU A 48 6.79 -9.25 3.36
N GLU A 49 5.85 -9.25 4.29
CA GLU A 49 6.00 -9.96 5.56
C GLU A 49 4.89 -11.00 5.67
N ARG A 50 5.27 -12.20 6.15
CA ARG A 50 4.32 -13.25 6.52
C ARG A 50 4.01 -13.10 8.00
N GLU A 51 2.76 -12.80 8.30
CA GLU A 51 2.32 -12.55 9.67
C GLU A 51 1.17 -13.47 10.09
N VAL A 52 1.22 -13.98 11.32
CA VAL A 52 0.09 -14.63 12.00
C VAL A 52 -0.28 -13.81 13.23
N LYS A 53 -1.58 -13.53 13.38
CA LYS A 53 -2.14 -12.77 14.51
C LYS A 53 -2.95 -13.66 15.42
N LEU A 54 -2.81 -13.47 16.73
CA LEU A 54 -3.61 -14.17 17.74
C LEU A 54 -4.18 -13.17 18.75
N GLY A 55 -5.41 -13.39 19.20
CA GLY A 55 -5.96 -12.66 20.33
C GLY A 55 -5.40 -13.19 21.66
N ALA A 56 -5.26 -12.32 22.66
CA ALA A 56 -4.86 -12.75 24.01
C ALA A 56 -5.71 -12.09 25.10
N GLY A 57 -5.87 -12.78 26.22
CA GLY A 57 -6.54 -12.23 27.41
C GLY A 57 -5.62 -11.32 28.24
N PRO A 58 -6.18 -10.57 29.20
CA PRO A 58 -5.39 -9.68 30.06
C PRO A 58 -4.35 -10.44 30.92
N ALA A 59 -4.64 -11.69 31.29
CA ALA A 59 -3.73 -12.54 32.08
C ALA A 59 -2.63 -13.22 31.24
N PHE A 60 -2.57 -13.00 29.92
CA PHE A 60 -1.55 -13.59 29.08
C PHE A 60 -0.15 -13.06 29.46
N HIS A 61 0.85 -13.93 29.42
CA HIS A 61 2.24 -13.55 29.52
C HIS A 61 2.99 -14.23 28.38
N LEU A 62 3.84 -13.46 27.68
CA LEU A 62 4.65 -14.01 26.61
C LEU A 62 5.55 -15.11 27.20
N PRO A 63 5.41 -16.38 26.76
CA PRO A 63 6.23 -17.47 27.29
C PRO A 63 7.67 -17.32 26.82
N ASP A 64 8.57 -18.05 27.48
CA ASP A 64 9.92 -18.23 26.93
C ASP A 64 9.84 -18.93 25.57
N LEU A 65 10.53 -18.36 24.59
CA LEU A 65 10.61 -18.83 23.22
C LEU A 65 11.94 -19.54 22.92
N ALA A 66 12.85 -19.62 23.90
CA ALA A 66 14.11 -20.34 23.75
C ALA A 66 13.85 -21.82 23.44
N GLY A 67 14.59 -22.35 22.47
CA GLY A 67 14.49 -23.75 22.04
C GLY A 67 13.18 -24.11 21.34
N VAL A 68 12.31 -23.16 21.00
CA VAL A 68 11.11 -23.44 20.18
C VAL A 68 11.51 -23.79 18.74
N ILE A 69 12.59 -23.19 18.24
CA ILE A 69 13.16 -23.49 16.92
C ILE A 69 14.63 -23.88 17.15
N GLU A 70 15.03 -25.02 16.59
CA GLU A 70 16.38 -25.53 16.72
C GLU A 70 17.39 -24.58 16.05
N GLY A 71 18.54 -24.35 16.71
CA GLY A 71 19.60 -23.48 16.19
C GLY A 71 19.29 -21.98 16.21
N VAL A 72 18.15 -21.56 16.77
CA VAL A 72 17.72 -20.15 16.82
C VAL A 72 17.79 -19.63 18.26
N ALA A 73 18.49 -18.52 18.44
CA ALA A 73 18.61 -17.83 19.71
C ALA A 73 17.52 -16.77 19.89
N VAL A 74 17.21 -16.45 21.14
CA VAL A 74 16.27 -15.40 21.51
C VAL A 74 17.03 -14.16 21.95
N ALA A 75 16.83 -13.04 21.26
CA ALA A 75 17.39 -11.76 21.64
C ALA A 75 16.68 -11.20 22.90
N PRO A 76 17.34 -10.33 23.68
CA PRO A 76 16.72 -9.70 24.85
C PRO A 76 15.39 -9.01 24.50
N PRO A 77 14.35 -9.17 25.33
CA PRO A 77 13.06 -8.56 25.07
C PRO A 77 13.14 -7.05 25.17
N GLU A 78 12.41 -6.36 24.30
CA GLU A 78 12.32 -4.90 24.28
C GLU A 78 10.89 -4.46 24.54
N THR A 79 10.70 -3.40 25.32
CA THR A 79 9.38 -2.79 25.52
C THR A 79 9.37 -1.36 24.99
N VAL A 80 8.40 -1.06 24.13
CA VAL A 80 8.24 0.26 23.53
C VAL A 80 6.79 0.74 23.64
N ARG A 81 6.62 2.06 23.73
CA ARG A 81 5.31 2.72 23.69
C ARG A 81 5.12 3.41 22.36
N MET A 82 3.95 3.22 21.77
CA MET A 82 3.68 3.63 20.40
C MET A 82 2.35 4.36 20.33
N GLU A 83 2.33 5.48 19.61
CA GLU A 83 1.10 6.20 19.27
C GLU A 83 0.88 6.11 17.77
N THR A 84 -0.28 5.58 17.38
CA THR A 84 -0.66 5.34 15.99
C THR A 84 -1.99 6.03 15.68
N VAL A 85 -2.06 6.74 14.55
CA VAL A 85 -3.28 7.36 14.05
C VAL A 85 -3.62 6.77 12.69
N TYR A 86 -4.80 6.19 12.55
CA TYR A 86 -5.32 5.70 11.28
C TYR A 86 -6.11 6.78 10.57
N TYR A 87 -5.95 6.83 9.25
CA TYR A 87 -6.61 7.79 8.37
C TYR A 87 -7.44 7.04 7.34
N ASP A 88 -8.68 7.49 7.17
CA ASP A 88 -9.63 6.97 6.20
C ASP A 88 -10.64 8.07 5.84
N THR A 89 -11.51 7.84 4.87
CA THR A 89 -12.67 8.69 4.63
C THR A 89 -13.68 8.56 5.78
N PRO A 90 -14.60 9.52 5.97
CA PRO A 90 -15.60 9.44 7.05
C PRO A 90 -16.48 8.16 7.00
N ASP A 91 -16.68 7.61 5.81
CA ASP A 91 -17.40 6.37 5.50
C ASP A 91 -16.51 5.11 5.45
N LEU A 92 -15.22 5.23 5.77
CA LEU A 92 -14.25 4.13 5.92
C LEU A 92 -13.94 3.33 4.64
N ARG A 93 -13.80 4.02 3.50
CA ARG A 93 -13.60 3.35 2.20
C ARG A 93 -12.33 2.50 2.16
N LEU A 94 -11.22 2.98 2.73
CA LEU A 94 -9.98 2.20 2.73
C LEU A 94 -10.17 0.89 3.52
N ALA A 95 -10.71 0.98 4.73
CA ALA A 95 -10.92 -0.19 5.59
C ALA A 95 -11.83 -1.24 4.94
N ARG A 96 -12.91 -0.81 4.28
CA ARG A 96 -13.85 -1.70 3.56
C ARG A 96 -13.23 -2.40 2.36
N TRP A 97 -12.21 -1.78 1.76
CA TRP A 97 -11.36 -2.41 0.74
C TRP A 97 -10.17 -3.19 1.34
N GLY A 98 -10.11 -3.33 2.66
CA GLY A 98 -9.02 -4.00 3.36
C GLY A 98 -7.71 -3.21 3.37
N VAL A 99 -7.69 -1.94 2.96
CA VAL A 99 -6.54 -1.05 2.92
C VAL A 99 -6.44 -0.25 4.21
N SER A 100 -5.22 0.01 4.71
CA SER A 100 -5.05 0.88 5.88
C SER A 100 -3.93 1.87 5.71
N LEU A 101 -4.23 3.16 5.92
CA LEU A 101 -3.23 4.22 6.04
C LEU A 101 -3.08 4.60 7.51
N ARG A 102 -1.85 4.58 8.02
CA ARG A 102 -1.55 5.03 9.38
C ARG A 102 -0.35 5.95 9.40
N ARG A 103 -0.33 6.82 10.41
CA ARG A 103 0.88 7.49 10.87
C ARG A 103 1.22 6.99 12.26
N ARG A 104 2.48 6.66 12.50
CA ARG A 104 2.99 6.32 13.81
C ARG A 104 4.10 7.28 14.21
N ALA A 105 4.07 7.75 15.46
CA ALA A 105 5.10 8.67 15.96
C ALA A 105 6.48 7.98 15.93
N GLY A 106 7.50 8.70 15.45
CA GLY A 106 8.87 8.16 15.28
C GLY A 106 9.08 7.30 14.02
N GLU A 107 8.04 6.66 13.48
CA GLU A 107 8.15 5.75 12.32
C GLU A 107 7.61 6.33 11.01
N GLY A 108 6.74 7.33 11.06
CA GLY A 108 6.22 8.01 9.86
C GLY A 108 4.92 7.41 9.33
N TRP A 109 4.72 7.46 8.01
CA TRP A 109 3.49 7.04 7.35
C TRP A 109 3.64 5.66 6.71
N THR A 110 2.66 4.80 6.96
CA THR A 110 2.60 3.45 6.44
C THR A 110 1.25 3.21 5.78
N LEU A 111 1.26 2.70 4.55
CA LEU A 111 0.09 2.21 3.83
C LEU A 111 0.22 0.70 3.65
N LYS A 112 -0.71 -0.07 4.19
CA LYS A 112 -0.85 -1.49 3.87
C LYS A 112 -1.94 -1.65 2.80
N LEU A 113 -1.58 -2.24 1.66
CA LEU A 113 -2.54 -2.53 0.60
C LEU A 113 -3.36 -3.79 0.93
N ALA A 114 -4.49 -3.95 0.25
CA ALA A 114 -5.30 -5.14 0.37
C ALA A 114 -4.47 -6.36 -0.07
N PRO A 115 -4.56 -7.51 0.62
CA PRO A 115 -3.95 -8.74 0.11
C PRO A 115 -4.55 -9.06 -1.27
N PRO A 116 -3.79 -9.69 -2.17
CA PRO A 116 -4.33 -10.14 -3.44
C PRO A 116 -5.56 -11.04 -3.19
N PRO A 117 -6.57 -11.00 -4.08
CA PRO A 117 -7.71 -11.89 -3.96
C PRO A 117 -7.20 -13.33 -3.84
N SER A 118 -7.55 -13.98 -2.74
CA SER A 118 -7.08 -15.32 -2.42
C SER A 118 -7.49 -16.30 -3.52
N THR A 119 -6.56 -17.11 -4.00
CA THR A 119 -6.88 -18.29 -4.81
C THR A 119 -7.86 -19.17 -4.02
N PRO A 120 -9.00 -19.58 -4.59
CA PRO A 120 -9.92 -20.50 -3.92
C PRO A 120 -9.19 -21.74 -3.41
N GLY A 121 -9.36 -22.08 -2.13
CA GLY A 121 -8.84 -23.31 -1.52
C GLY A 121 -7.64 -23.18 -0.57
N LYS A 122 -7.08 -21.98 -0.35
CA LYS A 122 -6.10 -21.74 0.72
C LYS A 122 -6.67 -20.83 1.81
N PRO A 123 -7.10 -21.36 2.97
CA PRO A 123 -7.35 -20.54 4.15
C PRO A 123 -6.01 -19.99 4.66
N GLY A 124 -5.64 -18.80 4.21
CA GLY A 124 -4.40 -18.15 4.65
C GLY A 124 -4.56 -17.60 6.06
N VAL A 125 -4.17 -18.38 7.08
CA VAL A 125 -3.92 -17.86 8.43
C VAL A 125 -2.76 -16.86 8.42
N VAL A 126 -1.84 -17.05 7.48
CA VAL A 126 -0.72 -16.17 7.19
C VAL A 126 -1.19 -15.06 6.25
N LEU A 127 -1.04 -13.81 6.68
CA LEU A 127 -1.29 -12.65 5.84
C LEU A 127 -0.01 -12.26 5.10
N GLU A 128 -0.14 -12.03 3.80
CA GLU A 128 0.89 -11.43 2.94
C GLU A 128 0.33 -10.12 2.40
N ARG A 129 0.99 -8.99 2.74
CA ARG A 129 0.52 -7.66 2.35
C ARG A 129 1.67 -6.76 1.96
N ASP A 130 1.49 -6.03 0.87
CA ASP A 130 2.37 -4.94 0.49
C ASP A 130 2.28 -3.80 1.52
N GLU A 131 3.37 -3.56 2.23
CA GLU A 131 3.56 -2.38 3.06
C GLU A 131 4.34 -1.31 2.32
N LEU A 132 3.83 -0.08 2.26
CA LEU A 132 4.51 1.08 1.67
C LEU A 132 4.79 2.11 2.75
N THR A 133 6.03 2.59 2.80
CA THR A 133 6.44 3.66 3.71
C THR A 133 6.65 4.99 2.99
N PHE A 134 6.21 6.07 3.64
CA PHE A 134 6.29 7.43 3.10
C PHE A 134 6.82 8.40 4.16
N GLN A 135 7.68 9.30 3.71
CA GLN A 135 8.05 10.48 4.50
C GLN A 135 7.00 11.57 4.33
N GLY A 136 6.75 12.33 5.39
CA GLY A 136 5.84 13.45 5.32
C GLY A 136 5.56 14.12 6.66
N SER A 137 4.73 15.16 6.61
CA SER A 137 4.38 15.96 7.78
C SER A 137 3.66 15.13 8.86
N ALA A 138 3.64 15.64 10.07
CA ALA A 138 2.95 15.00 11.18
C ALA A 138 1.41 15.06 11.10
N THR A 139 0.88 16.00 10.32
CA THR A 139 -0.51 16.46 10.41
C THR A 139 -1.36 16.09 9.22
N LYS A 140 -0.75 15.79 8.06
CA LYS A 140 -1.46 15.46 6.82
C LYS A 140 -0.82 14.27 6.10
N PRO A 141 -1.64 13.37 5.53
CA PRO A 141 -1.17 12.31 4.65
C PRO A 141 -0.26 12.84 3.52
N PRO A 142 0.85 12.15 3.19
CA PRO A 142 1.68 12.51 2.05
C PRO A 142 0.90 12.39 0.74
N GLU A 143 1.09 13.33 -0.20
CA GLU A 143 0.43 13.29 -1.52
C GLU A 143 0.71 11.97 -2.25
N ALA A 144 1.93 11.47 -2.15
CA ALA A 144 2.32 10.16 -2.69
C ALA A 144 1.45 9.00 -2.20
N ALA A 145 1.05 9.00 -0.91
CA ALA A 145 0.15 7.98 -0.38
C ALA A 145 -1.28 8.17 -0.90
N LEU A 146 -1.73 9.43 -1.02
CA LEU A 146 -3.05 9.78 -1.59
C LEU A 146 -3.18 9.41 -3.06
N GLU A 147 -2.09 9.54 -3.82
CA GLU A 147 -2.02 9.08 -5.20
C GLU A 147 -2.27 7.57 -5.27
N VAL A 148 -1.56 6.77 -4.46
CA VAL A 148 -1.70 5.30 -4.45
C VAL A 148 -3.12 4.84 -4.14
N VAL A 149 -3.82 5.49 -3.21
CA VAL A 149 -5.19 5.08 -2.83
C VAL A 149 -6.31 5.83 -3.57
N ARG A 150 -5.96 6.58 -4.63
CA ARG A 150 -6.88 7.52 -5.29
C ARG A 150 -8.17 6.84 -5.79
N ALA A 151 -8.10 5.62 -6.29
CA ALA A 151 -9.26 4.90 -6.80
C ALA A 151 -10.31 4.59 -5.72
N TYR A 152 -9.87 4.32 -4.48
CA TYR A 152 -10.76 4.07 -3.34
C TYR A 152 -11.39 5.36 -2.81
N VAL A 153 -10.56 6.36 -2.50
CA VAL A 153 -11.01 7.59 -1.83
C VAL A 153 -11.70 8.56 -2.79
N ARG A 154 -11.34 8.50 -4.07
CA ARG A 154 -11.77 9.41 -5.13
C ARG A 154 -11.46 10.87 -4.74
N LYS A 155 -12.52 11.66 -4.51
CA LYS A 155 -12.45 13.08 -4.10
C LYS A 155 -12.64 13.27 -2.60
N ALA A 156 -12.92 12.21 -1.83
CA ALA A 156 -13.11 12.33 -0.40
C ALA A 156 -11.79 12.63 0.32
N GLU A 157 -11.86 13.44 1.37
CA GLU A 157 -10.71 13.73 2.22
C GLU A 157 -10.45 12.58 3.19
N LEU A 158 -9.17 12.31 3.47
CA LEU A 158 -8.76 11.41 4.53
C LEU A 158 -8.64 12.15 5.86
N VAL A 159 -9.39 11.68 6.86
CA VAL A 159 -9.42 12.23 8.21
C VAL A 159 -8.92 11.20 9.22
N PRO A 160 -8.45 11.61 10.41
CA PRO A 160 -8.16 10.68 11.48
C PRO A 160 -9.43 9.92 11.92
N VAL A 161 -9.44 8.60 11.78
CA VAL A 161 -10.59 7.75 12.12
C VAL A 161 -10.38 6.89 13.37
N ALA A 162 -9.12 6.62 13.75
CA ALA A 162 -8.80 5.92 15.00
C ALA A 162 -7.44 6.37 15.54
N ARG A 163 -7.30 6.40 16.87
CA ARG A 163 -6.05 6.68 17.59
C ARG A 163 -5.77 5.54 18.56
N LEU A 164 -4.58 4.95 18.46
CA LEU A 164 -4.17 3.83 19.30
C LEU A 164 -2.93 4.22 20.10
N SER A 165 -2.97 3.88 21.39
CA SER A 165 -1.80 3.85 22.26
C SER A 165 -1.48 2.39 22.53
N THR A 166 -0.25 1.97 22.22
CA THR A 166 0.17 0.56 22.33
C THR A 166 1.41 0.46 23.22
N VAL A 167 1.38 -0.49 24.15
CA VAL A 167 2.58 -1.00 24.81
C VAL A 167 2.96 -2.30 24.12
N ARG A 168 4.05 -2.29 23.36
CA ARG A 168 4.56 -3.44 22.62
C ARG A 168 5.71 -4.06 23.39
N ARG A 169 5.61 -5.36 23.69
CA ARG A 169 6.74 -6.20 24.12
C ARG A 169 7.18 -7.02 22.94
N ARG A 170 8.45 -6.87 22.54
CA ARG A 170 9.02 -7.49 21.35
C ARG A 170 10.09 -8.49 21.74
N VAL A 171 10.05 -9.66 21.11
CA VAL A 171 11.10 -10.67 21.17
C VAL A 171 11.53 -11.01 19.75
N ARG A 172 12.82 -10.86 19.45
CA ARG A 172 13.39 -11.26 18.17
C ARG A 172 14.07 -12.62 18.30
N LEU A 173 13.82 -13.48 17.34
CA LEU A 173 14.48 -14.76 17.17
C LEU A 173 15.54 -14.59 16.08
N VAL A 174 16.78 -14.97 16.37
CA VAL A 174 17.94 -14.74 15.49
C VAL A 174 18.72 -16.03 15.25
N ASP A 175 19.28 -16.18 14.06
CA ASP A 175 20.17 -17.29 13.74
C ASP A 175 21.58 -17.08 14.34
N ALA A 176 22.48 -18.04 14.09
CA ALA A 176 23.87 -17.99 14.54
C ALA A 176 24.67 -16.78 14.00
N THR A 177 24.21 -16.14 12.92
CA THR A 177 24.83 -14.93 12.35
C THR A 177 24.26 -13.64 12.97
N GLY A 178 23.23 -13.75 13.82
CA GLY A 178 22.50 -12.62 14.37
C GLY A 178 21.40 -12.09 13.45
N THR A 179 21.12 -12.77 12.33
CA THR A 179 20.06 -12.36 11.39
C THR A 179 18.69 -12.74 11.94
N ARG A 180 17.71 -11.84 11.84
CA ARG A 180 16.35 -12.05 12.35
C ARG A 180 15.63 -13.14 11.57
N VAL A 181 15.34 -14.26 12.23
CA VAL A 181 14.55 -15.38 11.69
C VAL A 181 13.05 -15.13 11.86
N ALA A 182 12.65 -14.64 13.04
CA ALA A 182 11.26 -14.30 13.34
C ALA A 182 11.19 -13.17 14.38
N GLU A 183 10.05 -12.51 14.46
CA GLU A 183 9.73 -11.55 15.51
C GLU A 183 8.38 -11.93 16.13
N VAL A 184 8.32 -11.98 17.46
CA VAL A 184 7.08 -12.15 18.20
C VAL A 184 6.82 -10.87 18.99
N VAL A 185 5.65 -10.29 18.80
CA VAL A 185 5.22 -9.09 19.52
C VAL A 185 3.96 -9.37 20.33
N ASP A 186 3.94 -8.87 21.55
CA ASP A 186 2.79 -8.83 22.45
C ASP A 186 2.36 -7.37 22.62
N ASP A 187 1.26 -7.01 21.98
CA ASP A 187 0.71 -5.66 21.97
C ASP A 187 -0.48 -5.54 22.91
N GLU A 188 -0.34 -4.72 23.93
CA GLU A 188 -1.47 -4.21 24.71
C GLU A 188 -1.94 -2.89 24.08
N VAL A 189 -3.12 -2.92 23.46
CA VAL A 189 -3.64 -1.82 22.64
C VAL A 189 -4.80 -1.13 23.33
N SER A 190 -4.72 0.20 23.45
CA SER A 190 -5.82 1.06 23.90
C SER A 190 -6.31 1.93 22.75
N VAL A 191 -7.60 1.81 22.41
CA VAL A 191 -8.28 2.69 21.44
C VAL A 191 -8.70 3.97 22.16
N ARG A 192 -8.27 5.12 21.65
CA ARG A 192 -8.50 6.44 22.24
C ARG A 192 -9.67 7.15 21.58
N ASP A 193 -10.56 7.70 22.40
CA ASP A 193 -11.57 8.69 22.00
C ASP A 193 -11.34 9.97 22.80
N GLY A 194 -10.75 10.96 22.14
CA GLY A 194 -10.23 12.16 22.81
C GLY A 194 -9.26 11.78 23.96
N ARG A 195 -9.65 12.11 25.19
CA ARG A 195 -8.88 11.79 26.40
C ARG A 195 -9.25 10.44 27.04
N ARG A 196 -10.32 9.79 26.58
CA ARG A 196 -10.85 8.53 27.15
C ARG A 196 -10.30 7.32 26.40
N VAL A 197 -10.31 6.18 27.08
CA VAL A 197 -10.07 4.87 26.44
C VAL A 197 -11.43 4.29 26.11
N ALA A 198 -11.70 4.11 24.82
CA ALA A 198 -12.98 3.58 24.33
C ALA A 198 -13.00 2.05 24.34
N ALA A 199 -11.85 1.42 24.06
CA ALA A 199 -11.70 -0.03 24.05
C ALA A 199 -10.25 -0.43 24.34
N ARG A 200 -10.07 -1.67 24.78
CA ARG A 200 -8.76 -2.32 24.91
C ARG A 200 -8.81 -3.71 24.30
N PHE A 201 -7.70 -4.10 23.69
CA PHE A 201 -7.49 -5.48 23.27
C PHE A 201 -6.01 -5.81 23.34
N ARG A 202 -5.70 -7.10 23.35
CA ARG A 202 -4.34 -7.60 23.31
C ARG A 202 -4.16 -8.51 22.12
N GLU A 203 -3.08 -8.28 21.39
CA GLU A 203 -2.81 -8.97 20.13
C GLU A 203 -1.37 -9.45 20.12
N ILE A 204 -1.18 -10.70 19.74
CA ILE A 204 0.13 -11.30 19.52
C ILE A 204 0.33 -11.38 18.01
N GLU A 205 1.46 -10.91 17.50
CA GLU A 205 1.84 -11.09 16.10
C GLU A 205 3.15 -11.89 16.02
N VAL A 206 3.17 -12.89 15.13
CA VAL A 206 4.38 -13.62 14.73
C VAL A 206 4.70 -13.20 13.30
N GLU A 207 5.85 -12.58 13.10
CA GLU A 207 6.29 -12.07 11.80
C GLU A 207 7.55 -12.82 11.34
N VAL A 208 7.54 -13.28 10.09
CA VAL A 208 8.71 -13.91 9.44
C VAL A 208 9.10 -13.08 8.22
N PRO A 209 10.37 -12.62 8.12
CA PRO A 209 10.85 -11.92 6.94
C PRO A 209 10.83 -12.81 5.70
N SER A 210 10.42 -12.24 4.55
CA SER A 210 10.37 -12.97 3.28
C SER A 210 11.75 -13.32 2.70
N SER A 211 12.86 -12.80 3.23
CA SER A 211 14.21 -12.85 2.62
C SER A 211 15.21 -13.77 3.32
N ASN A 212 14.79 -14.62 4.27
CA ASN A 212 15.71 -15.32 5.16
C ASN A 212 16.43 -16.55 4.58
N GLY A 213 16.57 -16.68 3.26
CA GLY A 213 17.28 -17.82 2.64
C GLY A 213 16.62 -19.20 2.86
N VAL A 214 15.53 -19.24 3.62
CA VAL A 214 14.63 -20.40 3.73
C VAL A 214 13.69 -20.33 2.53
N GLU A 215 14.16 -20.79 1.37
CA GLU A 215 13.36 -20.84 0.15
C GLU A 215 12.22 -21.86 0.33
N GLY A 216 10.97 -21.38 0.26
CA GLY A 216 9.77 -22.22 0.24
C GLY A 216 8.76 -21.94 1.35
N ALA A 217 7.49 -22.23 1.07
CA ALA A 217 6.40 -22.14 2.06
C ALA A 217 6.66 -23.05 3.28
N ASP A 218 7.26 -24.22 3.05
CA ASP A 218 7.49 -25.24 4.08
C ASP A 218 8.44 -24.78 5.19
N GLY A 219 9.48 -24.02 4.85
CA GLY A 219 10.42 -23.55 5.85
C GLY A 219 9.92 -22.34 6.65
N THR A 220 9.04 -21.50 6.08
CA THR A 220 8.33 -20.49 6.88
C THR A 220 7.30 -21.13 7.81
N GLU A 221 6.58 -22.15 7.32
CA GLU A 221 5.63 -22.90 8.14
C GLU A 221 6.33 -23.61 9.31
N GLY A 222 7.54 -24.16 9.06
CA GLY A 222 8.40 -24.74 10.09
C GLY A 222 8.86 -23.77 11.18
N ILE A 223 8.76 -22.44 10.95
CA ILE A 223 9.03 -21.39 11.95
C ILE A 223 7.74 -20.95 12.64
N ILE A 224 6.69 -20.68 11.87
CA ILE A 224 5.43 -20.13 12.36
C ILE A 224 4.69 -21.14 13.23
N ALA A 225 4.56 -22.39 12.78
CA ALA A 225 3.72 -23.38 13.46
C ALA A 225 4.22 -23.71 14.88
N PRO A 226 5.52 -23.94 15.15
CA PRO A 226 6.02 -24.15 16.51
C PRO A 226 5.82 -22.94 17.43
N LEU A 227 6.03 -21.72 16.92
CA LEU A 227 5.80 -20.49 17.68
C LEU A 227 4.32 -20.32 18.04
N VAL A 228 3.43 -20.48 17.06
CA VAL A 228 1.97 -20.42 17.28
C VAL A 228 1.54 -21.47 18.29
N MET A 229 2.04 -22.71 18.19
CA MET A 229 1.75 -23.78 19.13
C MET A 229 2.19 -23.41 20.56
N ARG A 230 3.42 -22.89 20.73
CA ARG A 230 3.92 -22.43 22.04
C ARG A 230 3.07 -21.31 22.62
N LEU A 231 2.70 -20.32 21.81
CA LEU A 231 1.88 -19.18 22.23
C LEU A 231 0.47 -19.62 22.65
N ARG A 232 -0.15 -20.52 21.88
CA ARG A 232 -1.46 -21.09 22.21
C ARG A 232 -1.41 -21.94 23.49
N GLY A 233 -0.35 -22.71 23.69
CA GLY A 233 -0.10 -23.44 24.95
C GLY A 233 0.02 -22.52 26.17
N ALA A 234 0.48 -21.28 25.97
CA ALA A 234 0.55 -20.24 26.99
C ALA A 234 -0.75 -19.41 27.16
N GLY A 235 -1.83 -19.79 26.47
CA GLY A 235 -3.15 -19.15 26.59
C GLY A 235 -3.47 -18.08 25.54
N ALA A 236 -2.68 -17.96 24.47
CA ALA A 236 -3.11 -17.21 23.29
C ALA A 236 -4.30 -17.91 22.62
N GLY A 237 -5.23 -17.13 22.05
CA GLY A 237 -6.40 -17.61 21.35
C GLY A 237 -6.09 -18.28 20.02
N ALA A 238 -7.14 -18.62 19.27
CA ALA A 238 -6.98 -19.08 17.89
C ALA A 238 -6.40 -17.94 17.01
N PRO A 239 -5.71 -18.29 15.90
CA PRO A 239 -5.34 -17.30 14.92
C PRO A 239 -6.56 -16.51 14.42
N ASP A 240 -6.43 -15.20 14.37
CA ASP A 240 -7.47 -14.27 13.96
C ASP A 240 -6.83 -13.17 13.10
N PRO A 241 -7.03 -13.21 11.76
CA PRO A 241 -6.37 -12.29 10.83
C PRO A 241 -6.91 -10.86 10.90
N THR A 242 -7.91 -10.58 11.75
CA THR A 242 -8.52 -9.25 11.85
C THR A 242 -7.47 -8.19 12.20
N PRO A 243 -7.19 -7.22 11.31
CA PRO A 243 -6.18 -6.20 11.57
C PRO A 243 -6.56 -5.26 12.71
N LYS A 244 -5.56 -4.73 13.43
CA LYS A 244 -5.75 -3.75 14.52
C LYS A 244 -6.72 -2.60 14.20
N HIS A 245 -6.66 -2.05 12.98
CA HIS A 245 -7.54 -0.94 12.59
C HIS A 245 -9.00 -1.36 12.46
N ILE A 246 -9.27 -2.58 11.97
CA ILE A 246 -10.61 -3.15 11.91
C ILE A 246 -11.13 -3.38 13.34
N ARG A 247 -10.31 -3.97 14.22
CA ARG A 247 -10.67 -4.15 15.64
C ARG A 247 -11.00 -2.81 16.32
N ALA A 248 -10.23 -1.76 16.02
CA ALA A 248 -10.42 -0.44 16.61
C ALA A 248 -11.64 0.32 16.08
N LEU A 249 -11.96 0.18 14.80
CA LEU A 249 -13.09 0.86 14.14
C LEU A 249 -14.43 0.11 14.32
N GLY A 250 -14.37 -1.18 14.63
CA GLY A 250 -15.55 -1.99 14.91
C GLY A 250 -16.40 -2.28 13.66
N PRO A 251 -17.72 -2.54 13.83
CA PRO A 251 -18.58 -3.06 12.77
C PRO A 251 -18.62 -2.23 11.47
N ARG A 252 -18.46 -0.91 11.56
CA ARG A 252 -18.49 -0.02 10.38
C ARG A 252 -17.36 -0.28 9.39
N ALA A 253 -16.25 -0.84 9.85
CA ALA A 253 -15.06 -1.12 9.04
C ALA A 253 -15.15 -2.45 8.27
N ILE A 254 -16.11 -3.33 8.62
CA ILE A 254 -16.36 -4.60 7.94
C ILE A 254 -17.59 -4.57 7.03
N GLU A 255 -18.22 -3.41 6.90
CA GLU A 255 -19.29 -3.23 5.90
C GLU A 255 -18.74 -3.46 4.49
N PRO A 256 -19.57 -3.94 3.55
CA PRO A 256 -19.14 -4.12 2.17
C PRO A 256 -18.61 -2.80 1.57
N PRO A 257 -17.58 -2.87 0.69
CA PRO A 257 -17.19 -1.72 -0.11
C PRO A 257 -18.32 -1.27 -1.03
N GLU A 258 -18.19 -0.08 -1.62
CA GLU A 258 -19.22 0.50 -2.51
C GLU A 258 -19.51 -0.36 -3.72
N VAL A 259 -18.54 -1.17 -4.14
CA VAL A 259 -18.65 -2.14 -5.22
C VAL A 259 -18.15 -3.47 -4.71
N SER A 260 -19.09 -4.41 -4.54
CA SER A 260 -18.80 -5.75 -4.06
C SER A 260 -19.54 -6.77 -4.93
N PRO A 261 -18.82 -7.60 -5.71
CA PRO A 261 -19.42 -8.74 -6.40
C PRO A 261 -20.15 -9.64 -5.41
N GLN A 262 -21.29 -10.17 -5.83
CA GLN A 262 -22.13 -11.03 -5.00
C GLN A 262 -22.18 -12.44 -5.61
N PRO A 263 -22.17 -13.50 -4.78
CA PRO A 263 -22.48 -14.84 -5.26
C PRO A 263 -23.85 -14.85 -5.96
N LEU A 264 -23.89 -15.40 -7.17
CA LEU A 264 -25.13 -15.53 -7.94
C LEU A 264 -25.72 -16.92 -7.72
N ALA A 265 -27.04 -16.97 -7.55
CA ALA A 265 -27.78 -18.23 -7.58
C ALA A 265 -27.81 -18.80 -9.02
N PRO A 266 -27.93 -20.13 -9.21
CA PRO A 266 -27.98 -20.73 -10.53
C PRO A 266 -29.12 -20.21 -11.44
N ASP A 267 -30.21 -19.73 -10.85
CA ASP A 267 -31.39 -19.17 -11.51
C ASP A 267 -31.39 -17.63 -11.56
N ALA A 268 -30.27 -16.98 -11.24
CA ALA A 268 -30.15 -15.53 -11.27
C ALA A 268 -30.53 -14.95 -12.64
N GLY A 269 -31.41 -13.96 -12.65
CA GLY A 269 -31.84 -13.29 -13.87
C GLY A 269 -30.71 -12.52 -14.54
N ALA A 270 -30.85 -12.27 -15.85
CA ALA A 270 -29.83 -11.56 -16.65
C ALA A 270 -29.41 -10.21 -16.05
N LYS A 271 -30.32 -9.49 -15.39
CA LYS A 271 -30.03 -8.23 -14.69
C LYS A 271 -28.97 -8.40 -13.60
N ASP A 272 -29.08 -9.44 -12.80
CA ASP A 272 -28.18 -9.68 -11.66
C ASP A 272 -26.83 -10.20 -12.15
N VAL A 273 -26.84 -11.04 -13.19
CA VAL A 273 -25.62 -11.47 -13.90
C VAL A 273 -24.85 -10.27 -14.45
N ILE A 274 -25.52 -9.35 -15.17
CA ILE A 274 -24.88 -8.15 -15.72
C ILE A 274 -24.34 -7.26 -14.61
N LYS A 275 -25.13 -7.00 -13.56
CA LYS A 275 -24.69 -6.21 -12.41
C LYS A 275 -23.44 -6.80 -11.76
N ASN A 276 -23.43 -8.11 -11.55
CA ASN A 276 -22.29 -8.78 -10.93
C ASN A 276 -21.05 -8.74 -11.83
N ALA A 277 -21.18 -8.99 -13.14
CA ALA A 277 -20.06 -8.91 -14.08
C ALA A 277 -19.41 -7.51 -14.15
N VAL A 278 -20.23 -6.46 -14.10
CA VAL A 278 -19.74 -5.08 -13.98
C VAL A 278 -19.06 -4.86 -12.63
N ALA A 279 -19.65 -5.33 -11.53
CA ALA A 279 -19.07 -5.21 -10.19
C ALA A 279 -17.71 -5.93 -10.08
N GLU A 280 -17.58 -7.14 -10.63
CA GLU A 280 -16.33 -7.90 -10.67
C GLU A 280 -15.23 -7.14 -11.39
N SER A 281 -15.56 -6.58 -12.55
CA SER A 281 -14.59 -5.86 -13.37
C SER A 281 -14.18 -4.53 -12.72
N VAL A 282 -15.12 -3.80 -12.10
CA VAL A 282 -14.79 -2.60 -11.32
C VAL A 282 -13.97 -2.96 -10.08
N ALA A 283 -14.34 -4.00 -9.33
CA ALA A 283 -13.62 -4.41 -8.13
C ALA A 283 -12.18 -4.84 -8.47
N ALA A 284 -11.99 -5.59 -9.56
CA ALA A 284 -10.66 -5.94 -10.06
C ALA A 284 -9.84 -4.69 -10.41
N LEU A 285 -10.44 -3.72 -11.11
CA LEU A 285 -9.76 -2.47 -11.44
C LEU A 285 -9.35 -1.70 -10.17
N LEU A 286 -10.24 -1.58 -9.18
CA LEU A 286 -9.95 -0.92 -7.91
C LEU A 286 -8.87 -1.65 -7.11
N HIS A 287 -8.84 -2.97 -7.16
CA HIS A 287 -7.82 -3.77 -6.48
C HIS A 287 -6.42 -3.58 -7.10
N HIS A 288 -6.32 -3.51 -8.43
CA HIS A 288 -5.03 -3.38 -9.13
C HIS A 288 -4.54 -1.93 -9.30
N ASP A 289 -5.41 -0.92 -9.21
CA ASP A 289 -5.03 0.49 -9.38
C ASP A 289 -3.87 0.95 -8.47
N PRO A 290 -3.85 0.65 -7.14
CA PRO A 290 -2.71 1.00 -6.29
C PRO A 290 -1.40 0.38 -6.77
N LEU A 291 -1.42 -0.90 -7.18
CA LEU A 291 -0.24 -1.62 -7.64
C LEU A 291 0.29 -1.00 -8.95
N VAL A 292 -0.60 -0.64 -9.88
CA VAL A 292 -0.24 0.10 -11.10
C VAL A 292 0.46 1.42 -10.76
N ARG A 293 -0.03 2.15 -9.75
CA ARG A 293 0.55 3.43 -9.33
C ARG A 293 1.92 3.28 -8.68
N THR A 294 2.18 2.17 -7.98
CA THR A 294 3.53 1.89 -7.47
C THR A 294 4.51 1.62 -8.60
N GLY A 295 4.03 1.14 -9.77
CA GLY A 295 4.86 0.87 -10.94
C GLY A 295 5.86 -0.27 -10.75
N ARG A 296 5.64 -1.15 -9.77
CA ARG A 296 6.56 -2.24 -9.40
C ARG A 296 6.25 -3.56 -10.07
N ASP A 297 4.98 -3.80 -10.35
CA ASP A 297 4.50 -5.07 -10.90
C ASP A 297 3.84 -4.85 -12.27
N PRO A 298 4.48 -5.32 -13.37
CA PRO A 298 3.88 -5.30 -14.70
C PRO A 298 2.55 -6.06 -14.78
N GLU A 299 2.37 -7.10 -13.96
CA GLU A 299 1.15 -7.91 -13.96
C GLU A 299 -0.06 -7.09 -13.49
N ALA A 300 0.12 -6.19 -12.52
CA ALA A 300 -0.93 -5.27 -12.12
C ALA A 300 -1.46 -4.42 -13.29
N VAL A 301 -0.60 -3.98 -14.22
CA VAL A 301 -1.01 -3.25 -15.43
C VAL A 301 -1.78 -4.17 -16.37
N HIS A 302 -1.31 -5.42 -16.54
CA HIS A 302 -2.01 -6.42 -17.33
C HIS A 302 -3.43 -6.65 -16.80
N GLN A 303 -3.57 -6.92 -15.50
CA GLN A 303 -4.87 -7.19 -14.86
C GLN A 303 -5.81 -5.98 -14.90
N ALA A 304 -5.30 -4.77 -14.67
CA ALA A 304 -6.11 -3.55 -14.81
C ALA A 304 -6.65 -3.38 -16.25
N ARG A 305 -5.84 -3.72 -17.27
CA ARG A 305 -6.28 -3.71 -18.68
C ARG A 305 -7.31 -4.79 -18.97
N VAL A 306 -7.15 -5.99 -18.41
CA VAL A 306 -8.15 -7.09 -18.52
C VAL A 306 -9.48 -6.62 -17.95
N ALA A 307 -9.50 -6.10 -16.72
CA ALA A 307 -10.68 -5.58 -16.05
C ALA A 307 -11.38 -4.48 -16.88
N THR A 308 -10.60 -3.53 -17.41
CA THR A 308 -11.13 -2.47 -18.28
C THR A 308 -11.73 -3.01 -19.58
N ARG A 309 -11.14 -4.05 -20.18
CA ARG A 309 -11.70 -4.68 -21.39
C ARG A 309 -13.01 -5.41 -21.11
N LYS A 310 -13.14 -6.07 -19.96
CA LYS A 310 -14.38 -6.76 -19.56
C LYS A 310 -15.55 -5.80 -19.32
N LEU A 311 -15.27 -4.54 -18.96
CA LEU A 311 -16.29 -3.49 -18.80
C LEU A 311 -16.82 -2.92 -20.11
N ARG A 312 -16.09 -3.08 -21.22
CA ARG A 312 -16.46 -2.55 -22.53
C ARG A 312 -17.29 -3.56 -23.31
#